data_AF-A0A958C0S2-F1
#
_entry.id   AF-A0A958C0S2-F1
#
_cell.length_a   1.000
_cell.length_b   1.000
_cell.length_c   1.000
_cell.angle_alpha   90.00
_cell.angle_beta   90.00
_cell.angle_gamma   90.00
#
_symmetry.space_group_name_H-M   'P 1'
#
loop_
_entity.id
_entity.type
_entity.pdbx_description
1 polymer ?
#
loop_
_entity_poly.entity_id
_entity_poly.type
_entity_poly.pdbx_seq_one_letter_code
_entity_poly.pdbx_strand_id
1 'polypeptide(L)'
;PFVAWWLLANAGLVAPVFLPTPAEVWQALVELANDGLLSKDIQASFLRVAAGFLLAAVVSVPIGIAMGTFASIRALFEPIIGIIRYMPAPAFIPLLILYLGIDETTKIALIFIGTVFYNTLMIMDAVKFVPKELIETTYTLGGNRLQTLLQVITPHVVPNIIDTFRINVAASWNLVIVAELVAAEVGLGKRILLA
;
A
#
# COMPACT_ATOMS: atom_id res chain seq x y z
N PRO A 1 21.61 21.94 -6.22
CA PRO A 1 20.72 21.06 -7.02
C PRO A 1 19.93 21.85 -8.08
N PHE A 2 19.14 22.86 -7.70
CA PHE A 2 18.32 23.64 -8.64
C PHE A 2 19.13 24.43 -9.68
N VAL A 3 20.28 24.99 -9.30
CA VAL A 3 21.18 25.68 -10.25
C VAL A 3 21.76 24.69 -11.28
N ALA A 4 22.14 23.48 -10.85
CA ALA A 4 22.62 22.43 -11.74
C ALA A 4 21.52 21.95 -12.70
N TRP A 5 20.29 21.77 -12.20
CA TRP A 5 19.13 21.44 -13.03
C TRP A 5 18.83 22.54 -14.04
N TRP A 6 18.79 23.81 -13.61
CA TRP A 6 18.58 24.95 -14.50
C TRP A 6 19.64 25.03 -15.59
N LEU A 7 20.93 24.86 -15.25
CA LEU A 7 22.02 24.88 -16.22
C LEU A 7 21.91 23.73 -17.23
N LEU A 8 21.60 22.50 -16.77
CA LEU A 8 21.45 21.34 -17.65
C LEU A 8 20.22 21.44 -18.55
N ALA A 9 19.10 21.96 -18.04
CA ALA A 9 17.89 22.17 -18.82
C ALA A 9 18.10 23.23 -19.91
N ASN A 10 18.82 24.31 -19.62
CA ASN A 10 19.10 25.37 -20.59
C ASN A 10 20.29 25.07 -21.53
N ALA A 11 21.06 24.02 -21.26
CA ALA A 11 22.20 23.63 -22.11
C ALA A 11 21.77 23.02 -23.46
N GLY A 12 20.48 22.72 -23.66
CA GLY A 12 19.95 22.14 -24.90
C GLY A 12 20.41 20.70 -25.18
N LEU A 13 21.03 20.04 -24.20
CA LEU A 13 21.53 18.67 -24.30
C LEU A 13 20.42 17.61 -24.25
N VAL A 14 19.24 17.98 -23.73
CA VAL A 14 18.09 17.10 -23.52
C VAL A 14 16.85 17.81 -24.03
N ALA A 15 15.93 17.08 -24.68
CA ALA A 15 14.69 17.68 -25.15
C ALA A 15 13.85 18.22 -23.96
N PRO A 16 13.20 19.39 -24.09
CA PRO A 16 12.43 20.02 -23.00
C PRO A 16 11.32 19.14 -22.41
N VAL A 17 10.79 18.20 -23.20
CA VAL A 17 9.80 17.21 -22.74
C VAL A 17 10.38 16.29 -21.66
N PHE A 18 11.68 15.96 -21.72
CA PHE A 18 12.33 15.08 -20.74
C PHE A 18 13.04 15.85 -19.63
N LEU A 19 13.42 17.11 -19.89
CA LEU A 19 14.08 17.96 -18.90
C LEU A 19 13.55 19.41 -18.96
N PRO A 20 12.32 19.65 -18.48
CA PRO A 20 11.79 21.00 -18.40
C PRO A 20 12.60 21.84 -17.42
N THR A 21 12.61 23.14 -17.63
CA THR A 21 13.27 24.09 -16.73
C THR A 21 12.50 24.21 -15.41
N PRO A 22 13.18 24.59 -14.31
CA PRO A 22 12.50 24.84 -13.03
C PRO A 22 11.37 25.87 -13.12
N ALA A 23 11.47 26.83 -14.04
CA ALA A 23 10.46 27.87 -14.25
C ALA A 23 9.19 27.30 -14.91
N GLU A 24 9.35 26.46 -15.94
CA GLU A 24 8.24 25.76 -16.61
C GLU A 24 7.51 24.82 -15.64
N VAL A 25 8.25 24.08 -14.81
CA VAL A 25 7.65 23.21 -13.78
C VAL A 25 6.85 24.03 -12.76
N TRP A 26 7.37 25.18 -12.34
CA TRP A 26 6.66 26.06 -11.41
C TRP A 26 5.40 26.66 -12.03
N GLN A 27 5.46 27.09 -13.29
CA GLN A 27 4.29 27.61 -14.02
C GLN A 27 3.21 26.54 -14.18
N ALA A 28 3.57 25.34 -14.63
CA ALA A 28 2.64 24.23 -14.76
C ALA A 28 2.00 23.84 -13.41
N LEU A 29 2.76 23.89 -12.31
CA LEU A 29 2.23 23.66 -10.97
C LEU A 29 1.17 24.69 -10.59
N VAL A 30 1.44 25.98 -10.84
CA VAL A 30 0.50 27.07 -10.54
C VAL A 30 -0.75 27.00 -11.42
N GLU A 31 -0.61 26.70 -12.71
CA GLU A 31 -1.72 26.51 -13.64
C GLU A 31 -2.63 25.35 -13.19
N LEU A 32 -2.05 24.17 -12.93
CA LEU A 32 -2.80 23.00 -12.47
C LEU A 32 -3.47 23.24 -11.11
N ALA A 33 -2.86 24.04 -10.24
CA ALA A 33 -3.42 24.42 -8.95
C ALA A 33 -4.61 25.39 -9.11
N ASN A 34 -4.50 26.38 -9.98
CA ASN A 34 -5.55 27.37 -10.25
C ASN A 34 -6.76 26.75 -10.96
N ASP A 35 -6.51 25.80 -11.87
CA ASP A 35 -7.56 25.07 -12.60
C ASP A 35 -8.30 24.05 -11.72
N GLY A 36 -7.85 23.84 -10.48
CA GLY A 36 -8.41 22.85 -9.55
C GLY A 36 -8.16 21.39 -9.96
N LEU A 37 -7.42 21.17 -11.05
CA LEU A 37 -7.08 19.83 -11.55
C LEU A 37 -6.12 19.13 -10.60
N LEU A 38 -5.13 19.85 -10.07
CA LEU A 38 -4.16 19.30 -9.14
C LEU A 38 -4.83 18.78 -7.86
N SER A 39 -5.73 19.57 -7.27
CA SER A 39 -6.44 19.16 -6.05
C SER A 39 -7.36 17.97 -6.29
N LYS A 40 -8.04 17.93 -7.43
CA LYS A 40 -8.88 16.80 -7.85
C LYS A 40 -8.06 15.52 -8.04
N ASP A 41 -6.91 15.61 -8.71
CA ASP A 41 -6.01 14.49 -8.95
C ASP A 41 -5.41 13.96 -7.63
N ILE A 42 -4.96 14.86 -6.74
CA ILE A 42 -4.47 14.51 -5.39
C ILE A 42 -5.56 13.79 -4.59
N GLN A 43 -6.77 14.33 -4.55
CA GLN A 43 -7.87 13.76 -3.79
C GLN A 43 -8.24 12.36 -4.32
N ALA A 44 -8.32 12.19 -5.63
CA ALA A 44 -8.64 10.90 -6.25
C ALA A 44 -7.58 9.85 -5.89
N SER A 45 -6.30 10.14 -6.07
CA SER A 45 -5.22 9.22 -5.72
C SER A 45 -5.19 8.90 -4.23
N PHE A 46 -5.37 9.91 -3.37
CA PHE A 46 -5.40 9.72 -1.92
C PHE A 46 -6.55 8.80 -1.49
N LEU A 47 -7.78 9.02 -2.01
CA LEU A 47 -8.94 8.20 -1.67
C LEU A 47 -8.78 6.75 -2.13
N ARG A 48 -8.19 6.52 -3.30
CA ARG A 48 -7.91 5.16 -3.80
C ARG A 48 -6.91 4.43 -2.90
N VAL A 49 -5.80 5.08 -2.56
CA VAL A 49 -4.79 4.53 -1.65
C VAL A 49 -5.39 4.26 -0.28
N ALA A 50 -6.11 5.22 0.30
CA ALA A 50 -6.74 5.08 1.60
C ALA A 50 -7.76 3.93 1.60
N ALA A 51 -8.66 3.87 0.62
CA ALA A 51 -9.67 2.83 0.54
C ALA A 51 -9.05 1.43 0.35
N GLY A 52 -8.12 1.29 -0.61
CA GLY A 52 -7.47 0.01 -0.90
C GLY A 52 -6.64 -0.49 0.29
N PHE A 53 -5.89 0.41 0.92
CA PHE A 53 -5.07 0.07 2.08
C PHE A 53 -5.92 -0.24 3.32
N LEU A 54 -6.97 0.53 3.61
CA LEU A 54 -7.85 0.26 4.75
C LEU A 54 -8.57 -1.08 4.60
N LEU A 55 -9.06 -1.40 3.40
CA LEU A 55 -9.62 -2.73 3.12
C LEU A 55 -8.59 -3.83 3.36
N ALA A 56 -7.35 -3.62 2.91
CA ALA A 56 -6.27 -4.58 3.14
C ALA A 56 -5.95 -4.71 4.62
N ALA A 57 -5.89 -3.63 5.38
CA ALA A 57 -5.65 -3.62 6.82
C ALA A 57 -6.73 -4.39 7.60
N VAL A 58 -8.01 -4.15 7.28
CA VAL A 58 -9.15 -4.84 7.91
C VAL A 58 -9.08 -6.36 7.71
N VAL A 59 -8.59 -6.82 6.55
CA VAL A 59 -8.47 -8.26 6.26
C VAL A 59 -7.17 -8.85 6.80
N SER A 60 -6.04 -8.16 6.60
CA SER A 60 -4.70 -8.68 6.93
C SER A 60 -4.39 -8.69 8.42
N VAL A 61 -4.95 -7.76 9.22
CA VAL A 61 -4.71 -7.74 10.67
C VAL A 61 -5.30 -8.97 11.35
N PRO A 62 -6.59 -9.29 11.21
CA PRO A 62 -7.17 -10.48 11.84
C PRO A 62 -6.51 -11.77 11.35
N ILE A 63 -6.29 -11.90 10.03
CA ILE A 63 -5.68 -13.09 9.45
C ILE A 63 -4.21 -13.23 9.90
N GLY A 64 -3.44 -12.14 9.90
CA GLY A 64 -2.04 -12.13 10.32
C GLY A 64 -1.89 -12.50 11.79
N ILE A 65 -2.70 -11.90 12.66
CA ILE A 65 -2.73 -12.25 14.10
C ILE A 65 -3.11 -13.71 14.30
N ALA A 66 -4.14 -14.19 13.59
CA ALA A 66 -4.59 -15.57 13.67
C ALA A 66 -3.52 -16.57 13.18
N MET A 67 -2.84 -16.28 12.08
CA MET A 67 -1.72 -17.08 11.56
C MET A 67 -0.51 -17.05 12.50
N GLY A 68 -0.24 -15.93 13.16
CA GLY A 68 0.86 -15.84 14.12
C GLY A 68 0.58 -16.61 15.41
N THR A 69 -0.69 -16.69 15.82
CA THR A 69 -1.11 -17.32 17.07
C THR A 69 -1.40 -18.82 16.92
N PHE A 70 -2.04 -19.23 15.83
CA PHE A 70 -2.54 -20.59 15.65
C PHE A 70 -1.80 -21.32 14.52
N ALA A 71 -1.04 -22.36 14.89
CA ALA A 71 -0.28 -23.17 13.93
C ALA A 71 -1.17 -23.81 12.83
N SER A 72 -2.43 -24.15 13.14
CA SER A 72 -3.38 -24.70 12.17
C SER A 72 -3.78 -23.68 11.10
N ILE A 73 -4.08 -22.44 11.50
CA ILE A 73 -4.42 -21.34 10.58
C ILE A 73 -3.19 -20.99 9.74
N ARG A 74 -2.01 -20.94 10.37
CA ARG A 74 -0.74 -20.76 9.68
C ARG A 74 -0.53 -21.80 8.58
N ALA A 75 -0.63 -23.09 8.91
CA ALA A 75 -0.39 -24.18 7.97
C ALA A 75 -1.35 -24.14 6.76
N LEU A 76 -2.57 -23.62 6.94
CA LEU A 76 -3.55 -23.47 5.86
C LEU A 76 -3.25 -22.26 4.95
N PHE A 77 -3.00 -21.09 5.54
CA PHE A 77 -2.92 -19.83 4.79
C PHE A 77 -1.50 -19.46 4.34
N GLU A 78 -0.46 -19.77 5.13
CA GLU A 78 0.92 -19.37 4.84
C GLU A 78 1.43 -19.88 3.49
N PRO A 79 1.17 -21.14 3.06
CA PRO A 79 1.60 -21.61 1.74
C PRO A 79 0.92 -20.86 0.59
N ILE A 80 -0.38 -20.61 0.70
CA ILE A 80 -1.17 -19.93 -0.34
C ILE A 80 -0.72 -18.47 -0.47
N ILE A 81 -0.67 -17.75 0.65
CA ILE A 81 -0.24 -16.36 0.70
C ILE A 81 1.24 -16.22 0.31
N GLY A 82 2.07 -17.19 0.72
CA GLY A 82 3.49 -17.25 0.41
C GLY A 82 3.80 -17.38 -1.08
N ILE A 83 2.93 -18.04 -1.85
CA ILE A 83 3.03 -18.09 -3.32
C ILE A 83 2.53 -16.78 -3.93
N ILE A 84 1.36 -16.32 -3.50
CA ILE A 84 0.69 -15.16 -4.11
C ILE A 84 1.52 -13.88 -3.93
N ARG A 85 2.23 -13.73 -2.80
CA ARG A 85 3.04 -12.53 -2.56
C ARG A 85 4.04 -12.25 -3.67
N TYR A 86 4.62 -13.28 -4.29
CA TYR A 86 5.64 -13.09 -5.33
C TYR A 86 5.05 -12.73 -6.69
N MET A 87 3.74 -12.83 -6.86
CA MET A 87 3.08 -12.41 -8.09
C MET A 87 2.98 -10.88 -8.11
N PRO A 88 3.43 -10.22 -9.18
CA PRO A 88 3.27 -8.77 -9.30
C PRO A 88 1.78 -8.46 -9.35
N ALA A 89 1.29 -7.61 -8.44
CA ALA A 89 -0.11 -7.15 -8.45
C ALA A 89 -0.58 -6.66 -9.85
N PRO A 90 0.26 -5.95 -10.64
CA PRO A 90 -0.09 -5.58 -12.01
C PRO A 90 -0.48 -6.73 -12.94
N ALA A 91 -0.01 -7.96 -12.70
CA ALA A 91 -0.41 -9.12 -13.50
C ALA A 91 -1.90 -9.45 -13.40
N PHE A 92 -2.57 -8.98 -12.34
CA PHE A 92 -4.01 -9.17 -12.16
C PHE A 92 -4.87 -8.11 -12.85
N ILE A 93 -4.29 -7.05 -13.41
CA ILE A 93 -5.04 -5.95 -14.01
C ILE A 93 -6.07 -6.44 -15.07
N PRO A 94 -5.72 -7.31 -16.04
CA PRO A 94 -6.69 -7.75 -17.04
C PRO A 94 -7.88 -8.49 -16.43
N LEU A 95 -7.63 -9.33 -15.42
CA LEU A 95 -8.68 -10.03 -14.67
C LEU A 95 -9.56 -9.04 -13.90
N LEU A 96 -8.95 -8.07 -13.20
CA LEU A 96 -9.69 -7.07 -12.45
C LEU A 96 -10.57 -6.22 -13.39
N ILE A 97 -10.07 -5.85 -14.57
CA ILE A 97 -10.86 -5.11 -15.56
C ILE A 97 -12.03 -5.97 -16.07
N LEU A 98 -11.79 -7.24 -16.36
CA LEU A 98 -12.83 -8.15 -16.85
C LEU A 98 -13.97 -8.32 -15.84
N TYR A 99 -13.66 -8.43 -14.54
CA TYR A 99 -14.66 -8.70 -13.51
C TYR A 99 -15.26 -7.43 -12.87
N LEU A 100 -14.47 -6.39 -12.68
CA LEU A 100 -14.84 -5.17 -11.93
C LEU A 100 -15.02 -3.94 -12.83
N GLY A 101 -14.69 -4.04 -14.12
CA GLY A 101 -14.76 -2.94 -15.08
C GLY A 101 -13.53 -2.03 -15.05
N ILE A 102 -13.64 -0.84 -15.66
CA ILE A 102 -12.55 0.15 -15.71
C ILE A 102 -12.70 1.29 -14.68
N ASP A 103 -13.72 1.18 -13.83
CA ASP A 103 -14.09 2.22 -12.86
C ASP A 103 -13.13 2.28 -11.66
N GLU A 104 -13.53 2.98 -10.60
CA GLU A 104 -12.75 3.16 -9.38
C GLU A 104 -12.47 1.84 -8.64
N THR A 105 -13.41 0.90 -8.68
CA THR A 105 -13.33 -0.38 -7.95
C THR A 105 -12.09 -1.18 -8.35
N THR A 106 -11.74 -1.20 -9.63
CA THR A 106 -10.57 -1.92 -10.16
C THR A 106 -9.25 -1.38 -9.61
N LYS A 107 -9.16 -0.05 -9.46
CA LYS A 107 -7.97 0.64 -8.96
C LYS A 107 -7.79 0.35 -7.47
N ILE A 108 -8.87 0.43 -6.71
CA ILE A 108 -8.90 0.08 -5.28
C ILE A 108 -8.58 -1.41 -5.08
N ALA A 109 -9.16 -2.29 -5.90
CA ALA A 109 -8.91 -3.74 -5.83
C ALA A 109 -7.45 -4.09 -6.13
N LEU A 110 -6.80 -3.40 -7.08
CA LEU A 110 -5.38 -3.60 -7.36
C LEU A 110 -4.52 -3.28 -6.15
N ILE A 111 -4.78 -2.15 -5.48
CA ILE A 111 -4.07 -1.74 -4.27
C ILE A 111 -4.33 -2.75 -3.13
N PHE A 112 -5.58 -3.17 -2.97
CA PHE A 112 -5.97 -4.19 -1.98
C PHE A 112 -5.20 -5.50 -2.18
N ILE A 113 -5.24 -6.07 -3.37
CA ILE A 113 -4.55 -7.33 -3.70
C ILE A 113 -3.03 -7.18 -3.52
N GLY A 114 -2.46 -6.06 -3.99
CA GLY A 114 -1.02 -5.85 -3.89
C GLY A 114 -0.50 -5.64 -2.47
N THR A 115 -1.37 -5.32 -1.50
CA THR A 115 -0.97 -5.01 -0.12
C THR A 115 -1.38 -6.09 0.87
N VAL A 116 -2.56 -6.71 0.71
CA VAL A 116 -3.13 -7.62 1.70
C VAL A 116 -2.22 -8.82 2.02
N PHE A 117 -1.58 -9.42 1.01
CA PHE A 117 -0.76 -10.63 1.20
C PHE A 117 0.54 -10.35 1.95
N TYR A 118 1.28 -9.31 1.55
CA TYR A 118 2.51 -8.90 2.24
C TYR A 118 2.22 -8.43 3.67
N ASN A 119 1.17 -7.61 3.84
CA ASN A 119 0.78 -7.10 5.16
C ASN A 119 0.43 -8.24 6.12
N THR A 120 -0.33 -9.24 5.64
CA THR A 120 -0.71 -10.42 6.44
C THR A 120 0.51 -11.18 6.96
N LEU A 121 1.51 -11.41 6.11
CA LEU A 121 2.72 -12.15 6.51
C LEU A 121 3.59 -11.36 7.48
N MET A 122 3.75 -10.05 7.27
CA MET A 122 4.52 -9.20 8.19
C MET A 122 3.88 -9.15 9.58
N ILE A 123 2.54 -9.06 9.65
CA ILE A 123 1.79 -9.09 10.92
C ILE A 123 1.91 -10.47 11.58
N MET A 124 1.80 -11.55 10.81
CA MET A 124 2.03 -12.90 11.32
C MET A 124 3.42 -13.03 11.95
N ASP A 125 4.46 -12.53 11.28
CA ASP A 125 5.83 -12.61 11.80
C ASP A 125 6.00 -11.75 13.06
N ALA A 126 5.43 -10.54 13.10
CA ALA A 126 5.40 -9.71 14.31
C ALA A 126 4.80 -10.43 15.52
N VAL A 127 3.74 -11.22 15.30
CA VAL A 127 3.09 -12.02 16.34
C VAL A 127 3.97 -13.19 16.82
N LYS A 128 4.75 -13.80 15.92
CA LYS A 128 5.68 -14.89 16.31
C LYS A 128 6.83 -14.41 17.19
N PHE A 129 7.16 -13.12 17.14
CA PHE A 129 8.22 -12.53 17.96
C PHE A 129 7.74 -12.09 19.36
N VAL A 130 6.46 -12.30 19.71
CA VAL A 130 5.97 -12.08 21.06
C VAL A 130 6.74 -12.99 22.04
N PRO A 131 7.33 -12.45 23.12
CA PRO A 131 8.05 -13.24 24.11
C PRO A 131 7.17 -14.36 24.69
N LYS A 132 7.70 -15.58 24.72
CA LYS A 132 6.97 -16.75 25.22
C LYS A 132 6.63 -16.60 26.70
N GLU A 133 7.45 -15.88 27.45
CA GLU A 133 7.29 -15.63 28.88
C GLU A 133 5.97 -14.90 29.17
N LEU A 134 5.55 -13.95 28.31
CA LEU A 134 4.27 -13.25 28.45
C LEU A 134 3.08 -14.20 28.29
N ILE A 135 3.20 -15.13 27.33
CA ILE A 135 2.18 -16.13 27.02
C ILE A 135 2.09 -17.16 28.16
N GLU A 136 3.23 -17.72 28.57
CA GLU A 136 3.32 -18.73 29.64
C GLU A 136 2.84 -18.17 30.98
N THR A 137 3.26 -16.95 31.35
CA THR A 137 2.81 -16.28 32.57
C THR A 137 1.29 -16.10 32.58
N THR A 138 0.69 -15.77 31.44
CA THR A 138 -0.78 -15.63 31.32
C THR A 138 -1.49 -16.94 31.60
N TYR A 139 -0.97 -18.06 31.07
CA TYR A 139 -1.52 -19.39 31.35
C TYR A 139 -1.33 -19.81 32.81
N THR A 140 -0.18 -19.47 33.43
CA THR A 140 0.05 -19.75 34.86
C THR A 140 -0.91 -18.97 35.77
N LEU A 141 -1.30 -17.76 35.37
CA LEU A 141 -2.31 -16.95 36.07
C LEU A 141 -3.77 -17.44 35.83
N GLY A 142 -3.96 -18.56 35.12
CA GLY A 142 -5.28 -19.12 34.81
C GLY A 142 -5.97 -18.50 33.59
N GLY A 143 -5.23 -17.72 32.79
CA GLY A 143 -5.75 -17.14 31.56
C GLY A 143 -6.08 -18.19 30.49
N ASN A 144 -7.13 -17.96 29.72
CA ASN A 144 -7.50 -18.82 28.60
C ASN A 144 -6.90 -18.32 27.27
N ARG A 145 -7.07 -19.10 26.19
CA ARG A 145 -6.52 -18.75 24.86
C ARG A 145 -7.02 -17.41 24.31
N LEU A 146 -8.30 -17.10 24.55
CA LEU A 146 -8.89 -15.85 24.06
C LEU A 146 -8.36 -14.64 24.84
N GLN A 147 -8.18 -14.77 26.15
CA GLN A 147 -7.54 -13.76 26.99
C GLN A 147 -6.09 -13.54 26.58
N THR A 148 -5.34 -14.62 26.36
CA THR A 148 -3.95 -14.54 25.87
C THR A 148 -3.89 -13.79 24.53
N LEU A 149 -4.80 -14.09 23.61
CA LEU A 149 -4.88 -13.43 22.31
C LEU A 149 -5.23 -11.95 22.42
N LEU A 150 -6.33 -11.60 23.12
CA LEU A 150 -6.88 -10.25 23.12
C LEU A 150 -6.21 -9.31 24.12
N GLN A 151 -5.67 -9.83 25.23
CA GLN A 151 -5.13 -9.02 26.32
C GLN A 151 -3.59 -8.99 26.34
N VAL A 152 -2.93 -9.92 25.66
CA VAL A 152 -1.45 -10.01 25.67
C VAL A 152 -0.88 -9.92 24.26
N ILE A 153 -1.23 -10.85 23.37
CA ILE A 153 -0.67 -10.90 22.02
C ILE A 153 -1.08 -9.67 21.22
N THR A 154 -2.38 -9.41 21.07
CA THR A 154 -2.90 -8.30 20.25
C THR A 154 -2.33 -6.95 20.69
N PRO A 155 -2.40 -6.56 21.99
CA PRO A 155 -1.85 -5.28 22.43
C PRO A 155 -0.33 -5.18 22.25
N HIS A 156 0.41 -6.28 22.46
CA HIS A 156 1.87 -6.30 22.30
C HIS A 156 2.30 -6.06 20.84
N VAL A 157 1.53 -6.55 19.86
CA VAL A 157 1.90 -6.44 18.45
C VAL A 157 1.40 -5.16 17.78
N VAL A 158 0.48 -4.39 18.40
CA VAL A 158 -0.04 -3.13 17.82
C VAL A 158 1.06 -2.18 17.33
N PRO A 159 2.14 -1.90 18.10
CA PRO A 159 3.22 -1.04 17.62
C PRO A 159 3.89 -1.58 16.34
N ASN A 160 4.15 -2.90 16.30
CA ASN A 160 4.73 -3.56 15.13
C ASN A 160 3.78 -3.54 13.91
N ILE A 161 2.47 -3.64 14.14
CA ILE A 161 1.46 -3.49 13.09
C ILE A 161 1.48 -2.07 12.53
N ILE A 162 1.58 -1.05 13.38
CA ILE A 162 1.67 0.35 12.96
C ILE A 162 2.94 0.57 12.11
N ASP A 163 4.07 0.01 12.51
CA ASP A 163 5.31 0.12 11.73
C ASP A 163 5.22 -0.63 10.40
N THR A 164 4.60 -1.82 10.40
CA THR A 164 4.28 -2.56 9.17
C THR A 164 3.40 -1.71 8.23
N PHE A 165 2.39 -1.04 8.77
CA PHE A 165 1.50 -0.17 7.99
C PHE A 165 2.24 1.03 7.42
N ARG A 166 3.13 1.67 8.18
CA ARG A 166 3.94 2.80 7.68
C ARG A 166 4.74 2.43 6.44
N ILE A 167 5.33 1.23 6.43
CA ILE A 167 6.09 0.72 5.29
C ILE A 167 5.15 0.37 4.12
N ASN A 168 4.05 -0.34 4.40
CA ASN A 168 3.16 -0.84 3.36
C ASN A 168 2.28 0.25 2.72
N VAL A 169 1.97 1.33 3.42
CA VAL A 169 1.31 2.51 2.82
C VAL A 169 2.18 3.10 1.71
N ALA A 170 3.50 3.17 1.90
CA ALA A 170 4.41 3.63 0.84
C ALA A 170 4.38 2.71 -0.39
N ALA A 171 4.24 1.39 -0.20
CA ALA A 171 4.05 0.45 -1.29
C ALA A 171 2.71 0.66 -2.01
N SER A 172 1.62 0.98 -1.29
CA SER A 172 0.32 1.31 -1.87
C SER A 172 0.38 2.53 -2.80
N TRP A 173 1.20 3.52 -2.49
CA TRP A 173 1.43 4.67 -3.36
C TRP A 173 2.10 4.30 -4.70
N ASN A 174 2.98 3.30 -4.72
CA ASN A 174 3.52 2.81 -5.98
C ASN A 174 2.45 2.07 -6.80
N LEU A 175 1.56 1.34 -6.15
CA LEU A 175 0.48 0.61 -6.83
C LEU A 175 -0.58 1.55 -7.41
N VAL A 176 -0.92 2.67 -6.75
CA VAL A 176 -1.89 3.62 -7.31
C VAL A 176 -1.39 4.24 -8.61
N ILE A 177 -0.08 4.52 -8.72
CA ILE A 177 0.51 5.02 -9.97
C ILE A 177 0.25 4.01 -11.10
N VAL A 178 0.57 2.74 -10.88
CA VAL A 178 0.33 1.69 -11.89
C VAL A 178 -1.16 1.55 -12.22
N ALA A 179 -2.03 1.60 -11.21
CA ALA A 179 -3.49 1.54 -11.40
C ALA A 179 -4.00 2.69 -12.28
N GLU A 180 -3.46 3.90 -12.08
CA GLU A 180 -3.92 5.10 -12.76
C GLU A 180 -3.44 5.19 -14.21
N LEU A 181 -2.29 4.59 -14.53
CA LEU A 181 -1.75 4.59 -15.89
C LEU A 181 -2.58 3.76 -16.88
N VAL A 182 -3.25 2.71 -16.41
CA VAL A 182 -3.93 1.76 -17.32
C VAL A 182 -5.29 2.25 -17.79
N ALA A 183 -6.07 2.93 -16.94
CA ALA A 183 -7.42 3.36 -17.30
C ALA A 183 -8.02 4.40 -16.33
N ALA A 184 -7.23 5.31 -15.74
CA ALA A 184 -7.81 6.40 -14.95
C ALA A 184 -8.06 7.65 -15.80
N GLU A 185 -9.21 8.29 -15.55
CA GLU A 185 -9.54 9.61 -16.11
C GLU A 185 -8.97 10.76 -15.28
N VAL A 186 -8.74 10.51 -13.99
CA VAL A 186 -8.30 11.48 -12.96
C VAL A 186 -7.28 10.78 -12.06
N GLY A 187 -6.27 11.49 -11.57
CA GLY A 187 -5.25 10.98 -10.65
C GLY A 187 -3.85 11.48 -10.97
N LEU A 188 -2.97 11.48 -9.97
CA LEU A 188 -1.60 11.96 -10.11
C LEU A 188 -0.81 11.15 -11.15
N GLY A 189 -0.95 9.82 -11.14
CA GLY A 189 -0.32 8.93 -12.12
C GLY A 189 -0.80 9.19 -13.54
N LYS A 190 -2.10 9.50 -13.71
CA LYS A 190 -2.65 9.90 -15.01
C LYS A 190 -2.08 11.24 -15.47
N ARG A 191 -1.95 12.21 -14.55
CA ARG A 191 -1.41 13.54 -14.87
C ARG A 191 0.06 13.48 -15.28
N ILE A 192 0.86 12.59 -14.67
CA ILE A 192 2.24 12.32 -15.08
C ILE A 192 2.32 11.78 -16.52
N LEU A 193 1.37 10.94 -16.94
CA LEU A 193 1.36 10.40 -18.31
C LEU A 193 0.93 11.42 -19.37
N LEU A 194 0.16 12.44 -18.98
CA LEU A 194 -0.32 13.49 -19.89
C LEU A 194 0.60 14.71 -19.95
N ALA A 195 1.53 14.84 -18.99
CA ALA A 195 2.55 15.90 -18.96
C ALA A 195 3.73 15.55 -19.86
#